data_AF-A0A7S1YNG1-F1
#
_entry.id   AF-A0A7S1YNG1-F1
#
_cell.length_a   1.000
_cell.length_b   1.000
_cell.length_c   1.000
_cell.angle_alpha   90.00
_cell.angle_beta   90.00
_cell.angle_gamma   90.00
#
_symmetry.space_group_name_H-M   'P 1'
#
loop_
_entity.id
_entity.type
_entity.pdbx_description
1 polymer ?
#
loop_
_entity_poly.entity_id
_entity_poly.type
_entity_poly.pdbx_seq_one_letter_code
_entity_poly.pdbx_strand_id
1 'polypeptide(L)'
;DVFNYLTKGTVTTSVGVLLGMAASKRSSCDPQVSKMLCLHIPSLLPASFSTIEIAGPAHASAVNGIGLLYQGSAHRLMTEFLLNELGRKPVQDSNDNGREAYTLSCGLALGMVNLGGGDSTE
;
A
#
# COMPACT_ATOMS: atom_id res chain seq x y z
N ASP A 1 0.29 -9.11 19.96
CA ASP A 1 1.60 -9.52 19.43
C ASP A 1 2.12 -8.79 18.20
N VAL A 2 1.40 -8.75 17.08
CA VAL A 2 1.90 -8.11 15.84
C VAL A 2 2.32 -6.64 16.03
N PHE A 3 1.58 -5.87 16.83
CA PHE A 3 1.91 -4.49 17.19
C PHE A 3 3.23 -4.34 17.96
N ASN A 4 3.55 -5.28 18.86
CA ASN A 4 4.80 -5.26 19.62
C ASN A 4 6.00 -5.58 18.71
N TYR A 5 5.77 -6.39 17.67
CA TYR A 5 6.75 -6.70 16.64
C TYR A 5 7.00 -5.52 15.68
N LEU A 6 5.96 -4.73 15.39
CA LEU A 6 6.05 -3.47 14.64
C LEU A 6 6.79 -2.37 15.42
N THR A 7 6.66 -2.34 16.75
CA THR A 7 7.30 -1.33 17.62
C THR A 7 8.75 -1.68 17.98
N LYS A 8 9.13 -2.96 18.01
CA LYS A 8 10.52 -3.40 18.33
C LYS A 8 11.34 -3.87 17.11
N GLY A 9 10.70 -4.19 15.99
CA GLY A 9 11.34 -4.81 14.83
C GLY A 9 11.99 -3.81 13.88
N THR A 10 13.09 -4.22 13.26
CA THR A 10 13.69 -3.51 12.11
C THR A 10 12.67 -3.36 10.99
N VAL A 11 12.80 -2.30 10.18
CA VAL A 11 11.92 -1.99 9.03
C VAL A 11 11.64 -3.22 8.16
N THR A 12 12.64 -4.08 7.94
CA THR A 12 12.53 -5.33 7.16
C THR A 12 11.52 -6.32 7.73
N THR A 13 11.42 -6.40 9.06
CA THR A 13 10.51 -7.34 9.71
C THR A 13 9.07 -6.86 9.64
N SER A 14 8.85 -5.55 9.84
CA SER A 14 7.56 -4.91 9.61
C SER A 14 7.08 -5.09 8.17
N VAL A 15 7.98 -4.89 7.19
CA VAL A 15 7.73 -5.17 5.77
C VAL A 15 7.28 -6.61 5.56
N GLY A 16 8.00 -7.59 6.10
CA GLY A 16 7.68 -9.01 5.91
C GLY A 16 6.35 -9.42 6.54
N VAL A 17 6.04 -8.90 7.74
CA VAL A 17 4.78 -9.19 8.43
C VAL A 17 3.59 -8.57 7.69
N LEU A 18 3.70 -7.33 7.22
CA LEU A 18 2.64 -6.67 6.44
C LEU A 18 2.33 -7.41 5.14
N LEU A 19 3.38 -7.78 4.39
CA LEU A 19 3.26 -8.56 3.16
C LEU A 19 2.69 -9.95 3.43
N GLY A 20 3.18 -10.65 4.45
CA GLY A 20 2.70 -11.99 4.81
C GLY A 20 1.24 -12.01 5.23
N MET A 21 0.79 -10.99 5.98
CA MET A 21 -0.61 -10.85 6.38
C MET A 21 -1.51 -10.56 5.17
N ALA A 22 -1.09 -9.66 4.27
CA ALA A 22 -1.81 -9.37 3.04
C ALA A 22 -1.89 -10.59 2.11
N ALA A 23 -0.77 -11.32 1.94
CA ALA A 23 -0.71 -12.54 1.14
C ALA A 23 -1.60 -13.66 1.71
N SER A 24 -1.68 -13.79 3.04
CA SER A 24 -2.57 -14.77 3.70
C SER A 24 -4.06 -14.48 3.48
N LYS A 25 -4.40 -13.22 3.17
CA LYS A 25 -5.77 -12.75 2.94
C LYS A 25 -5.99 -12.27 1.51
N ARG A 26 -5.19 -12.77 0.56
CA ARG A 26 -5.26 -12.39 -0.86
C ARG A 26 -6.67 -12.55 -1.42
N SER A 27 -7.17 -11.54 -2.13
CA SER A 27 -8.54 -11.49 -2.72
C SER A 27 -9.69 -11.57 -1.70
N SER A 28 -9.41 -11.53 -0.39
CA SER A 28 -10.45 -11.64 0.65
C SER A 28 -11.13 -10.31 0.96
N CYS A 29 -10.58 -9.17 0.49
CA CYS A 29 -11.08 -7.81 0.74
C CYS A 29 -11.38 -7.51 2.22
N ASP A 30 -10.56 -8.05 3.12
CA ASP A 30 -10.79 -7.96 4.57
C ASP A 30 -10.59 -6.52 5.08
N PRO A 31 -11.63 -5.89 5.68
CA PRO A 31 -11.58 -4.49 6.09
C PRO A 31 -10.66 -4.24 7.30
N GLN A 32 -10.27 -5.27 8.04
CA GLN A 32 -9.33 -5.11 9.16
C GLN A 32 -7.89 -5.02 8.63
N VAL A 33 -7.54 -5.88 7.67
CA VAL A 33 -6.21 -5.88 7.04
C VAL A 33 -6.00 -4.62 6.20
N SER A 34 -7.04 -4.17 5.47
CA SER A 34 -6.96 -2.92 4.70
C SER A 34 -6.73 -1.71 5.60
N LYS A 35 -7.44 -1.59 6.73
CA LYS A 35 -7.20 -0.51 7.71
C LYS A 35 -5.78 -0.52 8.26
N MET A 36 -5.23 -1.70 8.54
CA MET A 36 -3.88 -1.86 9.06
C MET A 36 -2.80 -1.47 8.03
N LEU A 37 -3.02 -1.79 6.76
CA LEU A 37 -2.16 -1.37 5.64
C LEU A 37 -2.27 0.14 5.38
N CYS A 38 -3.49 0.69 5.39
CA CYS A 38 -3.72 2.12 5.19
C CYS A 38 -3.10 2.98 6.31
N LEU A 39 -2.94 2.44 7.52
CA LEU A 39 -2.22 3.12 8.61
C LEU A 39 -0.72 3.29 8.31
N HIS A 40 -0.19 2.49 7.37
CA HIS A 40 1.18 2.62 6.86
C HIS A 40 1.25 3.46 5.58
N ILE A 41 0.15 4.09 5.14
CA ILE A 41 0.14 4.96 3.96
C ILE A 41 -0.26 6.37 4.38
N PRO A 42 0.68 7.33 4.37
CA PRO A 42 0.47 8.68 4.91
C PRO A 42 -0.60 9.46 4.15
N SER A 43 -0.95 9.04 2.93
CA SER A 43 -2.03 9.66 2.14
C SER A 43 -3.43 9.35 2.64
N LEU A 44 -3.60 8.35 3.53
CA LEU A 44 -4.89 8.06 4.17
C LEU A 44 -4.99 8.54 5.61
N LEU A 45 -3.89 9.04 6.20
CA LEU A 45 -3.92 9.57 7.56
C LEU A 45 -4.32 11.06 7.55
N PRO A 46 -5.17 11.50 8.50
CA PRO A 46 -5.35 12.92 8.79
C PRO A 46 -3.99 13.59 9.07
N ALA A 47 -3.84 14.84 8.63
CA ALA A 47 -2.60 15.63 8.63
C ALA A 47 -1.83 15.73 9.98
N SER A 48 -2.40 15.21 11.07
CA SER A 48 -1.83 15.14 12.41
C SER A 48 -0.67 14.14 12.58
N PHE A 49 -0.49 13.17 11.67
CA PHE A 49 0.59 12.14 11.74
C PHE A 49 1.69 12.33 10.69
N SER A 50 1.87 13.56 10.21
CA SER A 50 2.82 13.95 9.15
C SER A 50 4.31 13.87 9.54
N THR A 51 4.64 13.36 10.73
CA THR A 51 6.02 13.28 11.28
C THR A 51 6.57 11.88 11.41
N ILE A 52 5.84 10.83 11.02
CA ILE A 52 6.40 9.47 10.99
C ILE A 52 7.17 9.32 9.67
N GLU A 53 8.50 9.47 9.74
CA GLU A 53 9.41 9.04 8.66
C GLU A 53 9.29 7.51 8.49
N ILE A 54 8.31 7.09 7.70
CA ILE A 54 8.22 5.69 7.28
C ILE A 54 9.27 5.50 6.19
N ALA A 55 10.21 4.59 6.44
CA ALA A 55 11.23 4.22 5.47
C ALA A 55 10.58 3.80 4.14
N GLY A 56 11.08 4.31 3.01
CA GLY A 56 10.58 4.01 1.65
C GLY A 56 10.16 2.55 1.38
N PRO A 57 10.92 1.51 1.80
CA PRO A 57 10.52 0.12 1.60
C PRO A 57 9.27 -0.33 2.38
N ALA A 58 8.97 0.28 3.55
CA ALA A 58 7.75 -0.03 4.30
C ALA A 58 6.50 0.50 3.60
N HIS A 59 6.57 1.70 2.99
CA HIS A 59 5.51 2.21 2.13
C HIS A 59 5.27 1.32 0.91
N ALA A 60 6.33 0.93 0.20
CA ALA A 60 6.20 0.05 -0.96
C ALA A 60 5.55 -1.30 -0.58
N SER A 61 5.92 -1.88 0.56
CA SER A 61 5.29 -3.11 1.08
C SER A 61 3.80 -2.94 1.36
N ALA A 62 3.40 -1.83 2.00
CA ALA A 62 1.99 -1.57 2.31
C ALA A 62 1.13 -1.45 1.04
N VAL A 63 1.64 -0.74 0.02
CA VAL A 63 0.95 -0.59 -1.28
C VAL A 63 0.85 -1.93 -2.01
N ASN A 64 1.92 -2.73 -2.03
CA ASN A 64 1.86 -4.08 -2.61
C ASN A 64 0.88 -4.99 -1.85
N GLY A 65 0.83 -4.89 -0.52
CA GLY A 65 -0.13 -5.61 0.30
C GLY A 65 -1.58 -5.26 -0.02
N ILE A 66 -1.85 -3.98 -0.28
CA ILE A 66 -3.17 -3.54 -0.78
C ILE A 66 -3.50 -4.19 -2.12
N GLY A 67 -2.56 -4.19 -3.07
CA GLY A 67 -2.73 -4.86 -4.36
C GLY A 67 -3.11 -6.34 -4.23
N LEU A 68 -2.45 -7.06 -3.31
CA LEU A 68 -2.75 -8.47 -3.02
C LEU A 68 -4.11 -8.65 -2.35
N LEU A 69 -4.45 -7.79 -1.39
CA LEU A 69 -5.71 -7.89 -0.64
C LEU A 69 -6.93 -7.67 -1.55
N TYR A 70 -6.83 -6.69 -2.46
CA TYR A 70 -7.88 -6.30 -3.40
C TYR A 70 -7.73 -6.94 -4.79
N GLN A 71 -6.87 -7.95 -4.93
CA GLN A 71 -6.63 -8.61 -6.20
C GLN A 71 -7.92 -9.15 -6.81
N GLY A 72 -8.23 -8.69 -8.03
CA GLY A 72 -9.43 -9.10 -8.79
C GLY A 72 -10.76 -8.56 -8.27
N SER A 73 -10.75 -7.63 -7.29
CA SER A 73 -11.99 -7.04 -6.77
C SER A 73 -12.52 -5.90 -7.62
N ALA A 74 -11.72 -5.32 -8.53
CA ALA A 74 -12.06 -4.16 -9.36
C ALA A 74 -12.68 -2.99 -8.54
N HIS A 75 -12.18 -2.77 -7.32
CA HIS A 75 -12.77 -1.80 -6.41
C HIS A 75 -12.40 -0.37 -6.83
N ARG A 76 -13.38 0.36 -7.40
CA ARG A 76 -13.19 1.71 -7.97
C ARG A 76 -12.44 2.68 -7.04
N LEU A 77 -12.81 2.72 -5.76
CA LEU A 77 -12.18 3.63 -4.79
C LEU A 77 -10.70 3.33 -4.59
N MET A 78 -10.31 2.06 -4.59
CA MET A 78 -8.90 1.67 -4.41
C MET A 78 -8.10 1.95 -5.68
N THR A 79 -8.71 1.78 -6.86
CA THR A 79 -8.11 2.17 -8.14
C THR A 79 -7.89 3.69 -8.23
N GLU A 80 -8.89 4.50 -7.87
CA GLU A 80 -8.77 5.97 -7.84
C GLU A 80 -7.70 6.43 -6.83
N PHE A 81 -7.65 5.79 -5.67
CA PHE A 81 -6.61 6.05 -4.67
C PHE A 81 -5.20 5.75 -5.20
N LEU A 82 -4.99 4.56 -5.79
CA LEU A 82 -3.70 4.15 -6.35
C LEU A 82 -3.29 5.03 -7.55
N LEU A 83 -4.24 5.46 -8.38
CA LEU A 83 -4.00 6.41 -9.47
C LEU A 83 -3.55 7.77 -8.94
N ASN A 84 -4.18 8.26 -7.87
CA ASN A 84 -3.80 9.52 -7.26
C ASN A 84 -2.39 9.46 -6.65
N GLU A 85 -2.02 8.33 -6.04
CA GLU A 85 -0.65 8.12 -5.54
C GLU A 85 0.38 7.97 -6.65
N LEU A 86 0.06 7.27 -7.73
CA LEU A 86 0.92 7.16 -8.91
C LEU A 86 1.15 8.53 -9.57
N GLY A 87 0.11 9.37 -9.62
CA GLY A 87 0.14 10.71 -10.19
C GLY A 87 0.72 11.79 -9.27
N ARG A 88 1.12 11.45 -8.05
CA ARG A 88 1.58 12.43 -7.05
C ARG A 88 2.90 13.09 -7.50
N LYS A 89 2.81 14.40 -7.78
CA LYS A 89 3.98 15.22 -8.15
C LYS A 89 4.96 15.31 -6.98
N PRO A 90 6.28 15.27 -7.24
CA PRO A 90 7.27 15.38 -6.19
C PRO A 90 7.18 16.79 -5.58
N VAL A 91 7.14 16.86 -4.26
CA VAL A 91 7.42 18.11 -3.55
C VAL A 91 8.92 18.35 -3.72
N GLN A 92 9.30 19.55 -4.14
CA GLN A 92 10.59 19.91 -4.75
C GLN A 92 11.88 19.64 -3.95
N ASP A 93 11.85 18.99 -2.79
CA ASP A 93 13.00 18.93 -1.86
C ASP A 93 13.20 17.59 -1.12
N SER A 94 12.51 16.51 -1.50
CA SER A 94 12.60 15.24 -0.77
C SER A 94 13.45 14.20 -1.50
N ASN A 95 14.57 13.81 -0.89
CA ASN A 95 15.49 12.75 -1.31
C ASN A 95 14.77 11.57 -2.01
N ASP A 96 15.16 11.32 -3.25
CA ASP A 96 14.50 10.43 -4.22
C ASP A 96 14.63 8.92 -3.91
N ASN A 97 15.25 8.55 -2.78
CA ASN A 97 15.79 7.20 -2.49
C ASN A 97 14.76 6.08 -2.19
N GLY A 98 13.54 6.20 -2.71
CA GLY A 98 12.48 5.19 -2.59
C GLY A 98 11.23 5.51 -3.40
N ARG A 99 11.25 6.60 -4.17
CA ARG A 99 10.09 7.07 -4.93
C ARG A 99 9.81 6.20 -6.15
N GLU A 100 10.86 5.78 -6.87
CA GLU A 100 10.72 4.86 -8.01
C GLU A 100 10.13 3.53 -7.57
N ALA A 101 10.64 2.96 -6.48
CA ALA A 101 10.12 1.71 -5.91
C ALA A 101 8.65 1.84 -5.47
N TYR A 102 8.27 2.98 -4.88
CA TYR A 102 6.89 3.26 -4.50
C TYR A 102 5.97 3.42 -5.72
N THR A 103 6.39 4.21 -6.72
CA THR A 103 5.65 4.42 -7.97
C THR A 103 5.44 3.08 -8.71
N LEU A 104 6.49 2.27 -8.81
CA LEU A 104 6.42 0.93 -9.38
C LEU A 104 5.43 0.05 -8.62
N SER A 105 5.50 0.07 -7.28
CA SER A 105 4.58 -0.69 -6.42
C SER A 105 3.13 -0.25 -6.58
N CYS A 106 2.87 1.05 -6.73
CA CYS A 106 1.53 1.59 -6.99
C CYS A 106 0.98 1.08 -8.32
N GLY A 107 1.78 1.12 -9.39
CA GLY A 107 1.39 0.60 -10.70
C GLY A 107 1.11 -0.90 -10.68
N LEU A 108 1.97 -1.67 -10.00
CA LEU A 108 1.81 -3.11 -9.84
C LEU A 108 0.54 -3.45 -9.04
N ALA A 109 0.31 -2.77 -7.91
CA ALA A 109 -0.89 -2.93 -7.11
C ALA A 109 -2.15 -2.57 -7.90
N LEU A 110 -2.14 -1.49 -8.67
CA LEU A 110 -3.26 -1.07 -9.50
C LEU A 110 -3.62 -2.13 -10.54
N GLY A 111 -2.61 -2.73 -11.19
CA GLY A 111 -2.78 -3.86 -12.09
C GLY A 111 -3.41 -5.09 -11.40
N MET A 112 -2.99 -5.40 -10.16
CA MET A 112 -3.58 -6.50 -9.39
C MET A 112 -5.04 -6.25 -9.02
N VAL A 113 -5.36 -5.02 -8.58
CA VAL A 113 -6.74 -4.65 -8.20
C VAL A 113 -7.70 -4.79 -9.38
N ASN A 114 -7.26 -4.36 -10.56
CA ASN A 114 -8.09 -4.38 -11.78
C ASN A 114 -7.93 -5.67 -12.61
N LEU A 115 -7.23 -6.69 -12.09
CA LEU A 115 -6.96 -7.92 -12.80
C LEU A 115 -8.28 -8.65 -13.14
N GLY A 116 -8.52 -8.92 -14.42
CA GLY A 116 -9.72 -9.64 -14.88
C GLY A 116 -11.01 -8.80 -14.98
N GLY A 117 -10.96 -7.49 -14.67
CA GLY A 117 -12.13 -6.60 -14.74
C GLY A 117 -12.45 -6.02 -16.12
N GLY A 118 -11.60 -6.25 -17.13
CA GLY A 118 -11.74 -5.64 -18.46
C GLY A 118 -12.84 -6.24 -19.35
N ASP A 119 -13.33 -7.43 -19.03
CA ASP A 119 -14.38 -8.13 -19.81
C ASP A 119 -15.79 -7.62 -19.48
N SER A 120 -15.95 -6.92 -18.35
CA SER A 120 -17.25 -6.41 -17.87
C SER A 120 -17.48 -4.92 -18.19
N THR A 121 -16.61 -4.31 -18.99
CA THR A 121 -16.68 -2.89 -19.38
C THR A 121 -17.14 -2.67 -20.83
N GLU A 122 -17.71 -3.68 -21.49
CA GLU A 122 -18.44 -3.52 -22.76
C GLU A 122 -19.86 -2.97 -22.59
#